data_AF-A0A953Q6W8-F1
#
_entry.id   AF-A0A953Q6W8-F1
#
_cell.length_a   1.000
_cell.length_b   1.000
_cell.length_c   1.000
_cell.angle_alpha   90.00
_cell.angle_beta   90.00
_cell.angle_gamma   90.00
#
_symmetry.space_group_name_H-M   'P 1'
#
loop_
_entity.id
_entity.type
_entity.pdbx_description
1 polymer ?
#
loop_
_entity_poly.entity_id
_entity_poly.type
_entity_poly.pdbx_seq_one_letter_code
_entity_poly.pdbx_strand_id
1 'polypeptide(L)' 'MVLMIAGLVLAAGESSRMGKDKALLRYQGRTFLETILQTLRDAGVERVVVVLGH' A
#
# COMPACT_ATOMS: atom_id res chain seq x y z
N MET A 1 28.75 4.86 -0.46
CA MET A 1 27.59 4.56 0.42
C MET A 1 26.35 4.56 -0.44
N VAL A 2 25.60 3.45 -0.49
CA VAL A 2 24.35 3.41 -1.25
C VAL A 2 23.25 3.91 -0.32
N LEU A 3 22.43 4.86 -0.79
CA LEU A 3 21.29 5.36 -0.02
C LEU A 3 20.18 4.29 -0.06
N MET A 4 19.78 3.77 1.09
CA MET A 4 18.64 2.85 1.20
C MET A 4 17.38 3.66 1.46
N ILE A 5 16.38 3.54 0.57
CA ILE A 5 15.06 4.14 0.74
C ILE A 5 14.08 3.05 1.15
N ALA A 6 13.31 3.29 2.21
CA ALA A 6 12.23 2.42 2.65
C ALA A 6 10.87 3.11 2.45
N GLY A 7 9.86 2.34 2.05
CA GLY A 7 8.47 2.78 1.93
C GLY A 7 7.66 2.45 3.18
N LEU A 8 6.80 3.39 3.60
CA LEU A 8 5.81 3.18 4.65
C LEU A 8 4.41 3.43 4.07
N VAL A 9 3.59 2.38 4.01
CA VAL A 9 2.21 2.47 3.51
C VAL A 9 1.26 2.45 4.70
N LEU A 10 0.55 3.55 4.91
CA LEU A 10 -0.46 3.68 5.96
C LEU A 10 -1.81 3.17 5.43
N ALA A 11 -2.12 1.90 5.70
CA ALA A 11 -3.34 1.21 5.26
C ALA A 11 -4.34 0.99 6.40
N ALA A 12 -4.23 1.74 7.50
CA ALA A 12 -5.02 1.57 8.73
C ALA A 12 -6.25 2.49 8.82
N GLY A 13 -6.77 3.00 7.70
CA GLY A 13 -7.92 3.90 7.71
C GLY A 13 -9.26 3.15 7.76
N GLU A 14 -10.17 3.60 8.63
CA GLU A 14 -11.50 2.98 8.87
C GLU A 14 -12.38 2.82 7.62
N SER A 15 -12.06 3.53 6.53
CA SER A 15 -12.80 3.43 5.26
C SER A 15 -14.31 3.69 5.39
N SER A 16 -14.73 4.48 6.39
CA SER A 16 -16.13 4.74 6.76
C SER A 16 -16.99 5.28 5.61
N ARG A 17 -16.42 6.12 4.74
CA ARG A 17 -17.10 6.63 3.53
C ARG A 17 -17.23 5.60 2.41
N MET A 18 -16.37 4.58 2.38
CA MET A 18 -16.37 3.52 1.37
C MET A 18 -17.23 2.32 1.79
N GLY A 19 -17.54 2.17 3.09
CA GLY A 19 -18.34 1.08 3.66
C GLY A 19 -17.67 -0.30 3.66
N LYS A 20 -16.43 -0.37 3.20
CA LYS A 20 -15.58 -1.57 3.11
C LYS A 20 -14.13 -1.13 3.10
N ASP A 21 -13.23 -1.98 3.59
CA ASP A 21 -11.80 -1.69 3.65
C ASP A 21 -11.27 -1.23 2.28
N LYS A 22 -10.86 0.05 2.21
CA LYS A 22 -10.38 0.69 1.00
C LYS A 22 -9.12 0.01 0.46
N ALA A 23 -8.22 -0.45 1.34
CA ALA A 23 -6.96 -1.07 0.94
C ALA A 23 -7.19 -2.36 0.13
N LEU A 24 -8.26 -3.09 0.45
CA LEU A 24 -8.61 -4.37 -0.17
C LEU A 24 -9.54 -4.25 -1.37
N LEU A 25 -9.96 -3.03 -1.75
CA LEU A 25 -10.81 -2.82 -2.92
C LEU A 25 -10.09 -3.17 -4.21
N ARG A 26 -10.78 -3.95 -5.05
CA ARG A 26 -10.27 -4.34 -6.37
C ARG A 26 -10.56 -3.27 -7.43
N TYR A 27 -9.55 -2.97 -8.23
CA TYR A 27 -9.61 -2.16 -9.44
C TYR A 27 -8.63 -2.73 -10.46
N GLN A 28 -9.06 -2.93 -11.71
CA GLN A 28 -8.25 -3.52 -12.78
C GLN A 28 -7.59 -4.86 -12.37
N GLY A 29 -8.32 -5.70 -11.63
CA GLY A 29 -7.87 -7.03 -11.21
C GLY A 29 -7.00 -7.08 -9.95
N ARG A 30 -6.53 -5.95 -9.43
CA ARG A 30 -5.68 -5.85 -8.22
C ARG A 30 -6.34 -5.05 -7.11
N THR A 31 -5.95 -5.29 -5.86
CA THR A 31 -6.34 -4.41 -4.76
C THR A 31 -5.64 -3.06 -4.87
N PHE A 32 -6.18 -2.03 -4.23
CA PHE A 32 -5.48 -0.75 -4.10
C PHE A 32 -4.12 -0.93 -3.40
N LEU A 33 -4.05 -1.77 -2.37
CA LEU A 33 -2.80 -2.08 -1.69
C LEU A 33 -1.79 -2.76 -2.63
N GLU A 34 -2.21 -3.77 -3.40
CA GLU A 34 -1.34 -4.43 -4.40
C GLU A 34 -0.81 -3.43 -5.44
N THR A 35 -1.65 -2.49 -5.87
CA THR A 35 -1.25 -1.45 -6.83
C THR A 35 -0.17 -0.55 -6.25
N ILE A 36 -0.35 -0.06 -5.02
CA ILE A 36 0.62 0.78 -4.32
C ILE A 36 1.95 0.04 -4.12
N LEU A 37 1.89 -1.21 -3.66
CA LEU A 37 3.09 -2.03 -3.44
C LEU A 37 3.85 -2.29 -4.73
N GLN A 38 3.14 -2.53 -5.84
CA GLN A 38 3.78 -2.68 -7.14
C GLN A 38 4.44 -1.38 -7.59
N THR A 39 3.76 -0.23 -7.45
CA THR A 39 4.34 1.08 -7.79
C THR A 39 5.62 1.37 -7.02
N LEU A 40 5.66 1.05 -5.72
CA LEU A 40 6.87 1.21 -4.90
C LEU A 40 8.01 0.29 -5.37
N ARG A 41 7.69 -0.96 -5.69
CA ARG A 41 8.67 -1.93 -6.23
C ARG A 41 9.22 -1.48 -7.58
N ASP A 42 8.35 -1.04 -8.49
CA ASP A 42 8.73 -0.55 -9.82
C ASP A 42 9.62 0.70 -9.72
N ALA A 43 9.48 1.49 -8.66
CA ALA A 43 10.34 2.63 -8.34
C ALA A 43 11.67 2.26 -7.65
N GLY A 44 11.95 0.96 -7.44
CA GLY A 44 13.17 0.49 -6.78
C GLY A 44 13.13 0.51 -5.24
N VAL A 45 11.96 0.70 -4.63
CA VAL A 45 11.81 0.63 -3.16
C VAL A 45 11.65 -0.83 -2.74
N GLU A 46 12.76 -1.45 -2.34
CA GLU A 46 12.80 -2.87 -1.98
C GLU A 46 12.23 -3.15 -0.58
N ARG A 47 12.43 -2.23 0.36
CA ARG A 47 11.96 -2.38 1.74
C ARG A 47 10.67 -1.59 1.95
N VAL A 48 9.55 -2.28 2.07
CA VAL A 48 8.24 -1.67 2.34
C VAL A 48 7.63 -2.24 3.61
N VAL A 49 7.14 -1.35 4.47
CA VAL A 49 6.34 -1.70 5.66
C VAL A 49 4.92 -1.20 5.46
N VAL A 50 3.94 -2.05 5.76
CA VAL A 50 2.52 -1.70 5.71
C VAL A 50 1.98 -1.63 7.14
N VAL A 51 1.35 -0.50 7.48
CA VAL A 51 0.65 -0.33 8.75
C VAL A 51 -0.81 -0.69 8.55
N LEU A 52 -1.29 -1.69 9.28
CA LEU A 52 -2.67 -2.18 9.23
C LEU A 52 -3.48 -1.65 10.42
N GLY A 53 -4.82 -1.64 10.26
CA GLY A 53 -5.79 -1.18 11.25
C GLY A 53 -6.82 -2.25 11.61
N HIS A 54 -7.98 -1.83 12.15
CA HIS A 54 -9.13 -2.68 12.49
C HIS A 54 -10.36 -2.29 11.69
#